data_AF-A0A3G1GI64-F1
#
_entry.id   AF-A0A3G1GI64-F1
#
_cell.length_a   1.000
_cell.length_b   1.000
_cell.length_c   1.000
_cell.angle_alpha   90.00
_cell.angle_beta   90.00
_cell.angle_gamma   90.00
#
_symmetry.space_group_name_H-M   'P 1'
#
loop_
_entity.id
_entity.type
_entity.pdbx_description
1 polymer ?
#
loop_
_entity_poly.entity_id
_entity_poly.type
_entity_poly.pdbx_seq_one_letter_code
_entity_poly.pdbx_strand_id
1 'polypeptide(L)' 'KGAGVVTWVVDPENHDRLLPPGATGELLIEGPLVGRGYLQDVRKTEASFIHNPAWLLRGSSAHQG' A
#
# COMPACT_ATOMS: atom_id res chain seq x y z
N LYS A 1 13.77 2.69 5.35
CA LYS A 1 12.93 3.89 5.11
C LYS A 1 12.83 4.07 3.60
N GLY A 2 11.63 4.29 3.06
CA GLY A 2 11.46 4.61 1.64
C GLY A 2 12.02 5.98 1.30
N ALA A 3 12.49 6.16 0.06
CA ALA A 3 12.93 7.45 -0.47
C ALA A 3 12.07 7.80 -1.70
N GLY A 4 11.39 8.95 -1.67
CA GLY A 4 10.47 9.37 -2.74
C GLY A 4 9.15 8.58 -2.83
N VAL A 5 8.88 7.73 -1.83
CA VAL A 5 7.67 6.92 -1.70
C VAL A 5 7.19 6.89 -0.25
N VAL A 6 5.91 6.59 -0.05
CA VAL A 6 5.32 6.30 1.25
C VAL A 6 5.30 4.79 1.46
N THR A 7 5.58 4.35 2.69
CA THR A 7 5.63 2.93 3.05
C THR A 7 4.66 2.64 4.18
N TRP A 8 3.86 1.59 4.02
CA TRP A 8 2.85 1.16 5.00
C TRP A 8 3.10 -0.28 5.44
N VAL A 9 2.72 -0.61 6.67
CA VAL A 9 2.78 -1.98 7.20
C VAL A 9 1.37 -2.50 7.44
N VAL A 10 1.00 -3.60 6.78
CA VAL A 10 -0.35 -4.17 6.81
C VAL A 10 -0.35 -5.64 7.23
N ASP A 11 -1.54 -6.16 7.54
CA ASP A 11 -1.75 -7.59 7.79
C ASP A 11 -1.45 -8.39 6.51
N PRO A 12 -0.52 -9.37 6.53
CA PRO A 12 -0.17 -10.17 5.35
C PRO A 12 -1.34 -10.94 4.73
N GLU A 13 -2.35 -11.28 5.52
CA GLU A 13 -3.54 -11.99 5.05
C GLU A 13 -4.64 -11.03 4.58
N ASN A 14 -4.48 -9.72 4.85
CA ASN A 14 -5.48 -8.71 4.52
C ASN A 14 -4.90 -7.29 4.46
N HIS A 15 -4.53 -6.81 3.26
CA HIS A 15 -3.98 -5.47 3.06
C HIS A 15 -4.94 -4.30 3.41
N ASP A 16 -6.24 -4.55 3.61
CA ASP A 16 -7.20 -3.55 4.11
C ASP A 16 -7.10 -3.33 5.62
N ARG A 17 -6.12 -3.95 6.29
CA ARG A 17 -5.83 -3.77 7.72
C ARG A 17 -4.44 -3.18 7.92
N LEU A 18 -4.40 -1.87 8.18
CA LEU A 18 -3.19 -1.18 8.60
C LEU A 18 -2.77 -1.63 10.01
N LEU A 19 -1.50 -2.00 10.17
CA LEU A 19 -0.95 -2.41 11.46
C LEU A 19 -0.39 -1.21 12.25
N PRO A 20 -0.41 -1.26 13.59
CA PRO A 20 0.11 -0.18 14.42
C PRO A 20 1.64 -0.05 14.31
N PRO A 21 2.21 1.14 14.60
CA PRO A 21 3.65 1.33 14.62
C PRO A 21 4.37 0.32 15.54
N GLY A 22 5.44 -0.30 15.02
CA GLY A 22 6.22 -1.32 15.73
C GLY A 22 5.78 -2.77 15.47
N ALA A 23 4.63 -2.98 14.83
CA ALA A 23 4.23 -4.31 14.35
C ALA A 23 5.06 -4.74 13.13
N THR A 24 5.24 -6.05 12.97
CA THR A 24 5.80 -6.66 11.76
C THR A 24 4.66 -7.20 10.90
N GLY A 25 4.71 -6.93 9.59
CA GLY A 25 3.68 -7.33 8.63
C GLY A 25 4.15 -7.18 7.19
N GLU A 26 3.22 -7.16 6.25
CA GLU A 26 3.49 -6.94 4.83
C GLU A 26 3.77 -5.46 4.55
N LEU A 27 4.69 -5.19 3.61
CA LEU A 27 5.07 -3.84 3.21
C LEU A 27 4.34 -3.43 1.94
N LEU A 28 3.57 -2.35 2.01
CA LEU A 28 3.02 -1.67 0.83
C LEU A 28 3.84 -0.41 0.50
N ILE A 29 3.98 -0.14 -0.80
CA ILE A 29 4.67 1.04 -1.33
C ILE A 29 3.68 1.86 -2.14
N GLU A 30 3.57 3.13 -1.82
CA GLU A 30 2.69 4.10 -2.47
C GLU A 30 3.50 5.28 -3.00
N GLY A 31 3.12 5.81 -4.17
CA GLY A 31 3.61 7.09 -4.66
C GLY A 31 3.92 7.09 -6.16
N PRO A 32 4.33 8.24 -6.71
CA PRO A 32 4.55 8.41 -8.15
C PRO A 32 5.70 7.59 -8.72
N LEU A 33 6.57 7.02 -7.87
CA LEU A 33 7.66 6.15 -8.28
C LEU A 33 7.25 4.68 -8.40
N VAL A 34 6.01 4.32 -8.02
CA VAL A 34 5.46 2.99 -8.23
C VAL A 34 5.14 2.80 -9.71
N GLY A 35 5.52 1.64 -10.27
CA GLY A 35 5.30 1.34 -11.69
C GLY A 35 3.81 1.27 -12.08
N ARG A 36 3.54 1.18 -13.38
CA ARG A 36 2.14 1.05 -13.88
C ARG A 36 1.60 -0.39 -13.84
N GLY A 37 2.44 -1.35 -13.51
CA GLY A 37 2.13 -2.77 -13.67
C GLY A 37 3.29 -3.54 -14.30
N TYR A 38 3.06 -4.83 -14.54
CA TYR A 38 3.94 -5.69 -15.31
C TYR A 38 3.61 -5.59 -16.81
N LEU A 39 4.65 -5.56 -17.65
CA LEU A 39 4.50 -5.42 -19.10
C LEU A 39 3.69 -6.60 -19.67
N GLN A 40 2.55 -6.30 -20.29
CA GLN A 40 1.66 -7.27 -20.95
C GLN A 40 1.12 -8.38 -20.02
N ASP A 41 1.21 -8.21 -18.70
CA ASP A 41 0.74 -9.20 -17.72
C ASP A 41 -0.26 -8.56 -16.76
N VAL A 42 -1.52 -8.55 -17.18
CA VAL A 42 -2.63 -7.98 -16.41
C VAL A 42 -2.85 -8.75 -15.12
N ARG A 43 -2.79 -10.09 -15.15
CA ARG A 43 -3.03 -10.93 -13.98
C ARG A 43 -2.01 -10.67 -12.88
N LYS A 44 -0.73 -10.59 -13.24
CA LYS A 44 0.33 -10.29 -12.28
C LYS A 44 0.25 -8.84 -11.79
N THR A 45 -0.19 -7.93 -12.67
CA THR A 45 -0.44 -6.52 -12.30
C THR A 45 -1.53 -6.44 -11.24
N GLU A 46 -2.70 -7.03 -11.49
CA GLU A 46 -3.81 -7.04 -10.54
C GLU A 46 -3.47 -7.74 -9.21
N ALA A 47 -2.58 -8.75 -9.24
CA ALA A 47 -2.12 -9.42 -8.03
C ALA A 47 -1.14 -8.60 -7.17
N SER A 48 -0.39 -7.66 -7.75
CA SER A 48 0.64 -6.89 -7.02
C SER A 48 0.30 -5.40 -6.85
N PHE A 49 -0.56 -4.85 -7.71
CA PHE A 49 -0.98 -3.45 -7.72
C PHE A 49 -2.43 -3.39 -7.28
N ILE A 50 -2.62 -3.16 -5.98
CA ILE A 50 -3.93 -3.16 -5.34
C ILE A 50 -4.60 -1.78 -5.46
N HIS A 51 -5.92 -1.75 -5.28
CA HIS A 51 -6.66 -0.50 -5.17
C HIS A 51 -6.35 0.18 -3.83
N ASN A 52 -6.60 1.50 -3.77
CA ASN A 52 -6.42 2.28 -2.55
C ASN A 52 -7.25 1.67 -1.41
N PRO A 53 -6.62 1.16 -0.34
CA PRO A 53 -7.33 0.50 0.74
C PRO A 53 -8.13 1.52 1.55
N ALA A 54 -9.18 1.06 2.24
CA ALA A 54 -10.13 1.95 2.90
C ALA A 54 -9.50 2.84 3.98
N TRP A 55 -8.46 2.36 4.67
CA TRP A 55 -7.75 3.14 5.68
C TRP A 55 -6.93 4.28 5.07
N LEU A 56 -6.46 4.14 3.83
CA LEU A 56 -5.72 5.19 3.13
C LEU A 56 -6.68 6.34 2.83
N LEU A 57 -7.83 6.03 2.23
CA LEU A 57 -8.85 7.01 1.85
C LEU A 57 -9.54 7.68 3.05
N ARG A 58 -9.70 6.97 4.17
CA ARG A 58 -10.23 7.57 5.41
C ARG A 58 -9.28 8.60 6.02
N GLY A 59 -7.98 8.43 5.80
CA GLY A 59 -6.95 9.23 6.47
C GLY A 59 -6.98 9.09 8.00
N SER A 60 -6.43 10.10 8.66
CA SER A 60 -6.43 10.28 10.11
C SER A 60 -7.11 11.59 10.49
N SER A 61 -7.37 11.79 11.78
CA SER A 61 -7.88 13.06 12.30
C SER A 61 -6.98 14.26 11.97
N ALA A 62 -5.69 14.04 11.74
CA ALA A 62 -4.73 15.10 11.41
C ALA A 62 -4.55 15.31 9.90
N HIS A 63 -4.85 14.32 9.06
CA HIS A 63 -4.60 14.34 7.63
C HIS A 63 -5.66 13.52 6.91
N GLN A 64 -6.48 14.15 6.07
CA GLN A 64 -7.43 13.45 5.21
C GLN A 64 -6.69 12.57 4.19
N GLY A 65 -7.34 11.48 3.79
CA GLY A 65 -6.87 10.55 2.77
C GLY A 65 -7.06 11.06 1.35
#